data_AF-A0A0F4T139-F1
#
_entry.id   AF-A0A0F4T139-F1
#
_cell.length_a   1.000
_cell.length_b   1.000
_cell.length_c   1.000
_cell.angle_alpha   90.00
_cell.angle_beta   90.00
_cell.angle_gamma   90.00
#
_symmetry.space_group_name_H-M   'P 1'
#
loop_
_entity.id
_entity.type
_entity.pdbx_description
1 polymer ?
#
loop_
_entity_poly.entity_id
_entity_poly.type
_entity_poly.pdbx_seq_one_letter_code
_entity_poly.pdbx_strand_id
1 'polypeptide(L)'
;MNLSPLNRRRFELFKANKRGWWSLWLFLLLFGLSLGAELIANDKPLVVHYDNGWYFPALKRYPETTFGGEFPLEANYKSPYIRELLKEKDAWVLWAPIPYSYQSINYDLKVPAPAPPSTDNLLGTDDQGRDVLARVIYGFRISVLFALTLTIFSSIIGVIAGALQGFYGGWVDLAGQRFLEIWSGLPVLYLLIILASFVQPNFWWLLGIMLLFSWMSLVDVVRAEFLRGRNLEYVRAARALGMQNGAIMFRHILPNAMVSTMTFMPFILTGAIGTLTALDFLGFGLPAGSPSLGELVAQGKSNLQAPWLGMSAFAVLALMLSLLVFIGESARDAFDPRK
;
A
#
# COMPACT_ATOMS: atom_id res chain seq x y z
N MET A 1 19.23 21.19 5.45
CA MET A 1 19.82 20.55 4.25
C MET A 1 19.64 21.48 3.07
N ASN A 2 20.72 22.01 2.49
CA ASN A 2 20.63 22.85 1.29
C ASN A 2 20.47 21.95 0.06
N LEU A 3 19.31 22.03 -0.60
CA LEU A 3 19.06 21.34 -1.87
C LEU A 3 20.00 21.91 -2.96
N SER A 4 20.48 21.05 -3.87
CA SER A 4 21.19 21.52 -5.06
C SER A 4 20.29 22.44 -5.90
N PRO A 5 20.86 23.38 -6.68
CA PRO A 5 20.05 24.29 -7.51
C PRO A 5 19.07 23.56 -8.44
N LEU A 6 19.51 22.42 -9.00
CA LEU A 6 18.67 21.56 -9.82
C LEU A 6 17.49 20.98 -9.02
N ASN A 7 17.77 20.37 -7.86
CA ASN A 7 16.71 19.78 -7.03
C ASN A 7 15.75 20.82 -6.46
N ARG A 8 16.23 22.05 -6.21
CA ARG A 8 15.38 23.17 -5.84
C ARG A 8 14.43 23.56 -6.98
N ARG A 9 14.92 23.68 -8.21
CA ARG A 9 14.07 23.93 -9.39
C ARG A 9 13.02 22.83 -9.57
N ARG A 10 13.41 21.55 -9.47
CA ARG A 10 12.47 20.42 -9.56
C ARG A 10 11.36 20.52 -8.50
N PHE A 11 11.74 20.86 -7.27
CA PHE A 11 10.78 21.04 -6.18
C PHE A 11 9.84 22.23 -6.40
N GLU A 12 10.35 23.34 -6.93
CA GLU A 12 9.54 24.51 -7.30
C GLU A 12 8.57 24.18 -8.44
N LEU A 13 9.00 23.42 -9.46
CA LEU A 13 8.14 22.92 -10.53
C LEU A 13 7.04 21.99 -10.00
N PHE A 14 7.37 21.08 -9.07
CA PHE A 14 6.38 20.22 -8.43
C PHE A 14 5.33 21.05 -7.68
N LYS A 15 5.76 22.06 -6.90
CA LYS A 15 4.86 22.97 -6.17
C LYS A 15 4.00 23.83 -7.09
N ALA A 16 4.52 24.22 -8.25
CA ALA A 16 3.78 25.01 -9.23
C ALA A 16 2.56 24.23 -9.77
N ASN A 17 2.64 22.90 -9.83
CA ASN A 17 1.49 22.06 -10.15
C ASN A 17 0.56 21.91 -8.92
N LYS A 18 -0.39 22.87 -8.80
CA LYS A 18 -1.34 22.92 -7.68
C LYS A 18 -2.08 21.60 -7.45
N ARG A 19 -2.45 20.88 -8.53
CA ARG A 19 -3.21 19.63 -8.44
C ARG A 19 -2.40 18.57 -7.70
N GLY A 20 -1.20 18.23 -8.18
CA GLY A 20 -0.37 17.24 -7.50
C GLY A 20 0.14 17.68 -6.13
N TRP A 21 0.35 18.99 -5.91
CA TRP A 21 0.71 19.51 -4.59
C TRP A 21 -0.40 19.24 -3.55
N TRP A 22 -1.65 19.58 -3.87
CA TRP A 22 -2.79 19.31 -2.99
C TRP A 22 -3.06 17.81 -2.87
N SER A 23 -2.95 17.06 -3.96
CA SER A 23 -3.07 15.60 -3.91
C SER A 23 -2.03 14.96 -3.01
N LEU A 24 -0.78 15.45 -3.00
CA LEU A 24 0.26 14.97 -2.10
C LEU A 24 -0.13 15.18 -0.64
N TRP A 25 -0.57 16.38 -0.27
CA TRP A 25 -0.98 16.67 1.11
C TRP A 25 -2.20 15.87 1.55
N LEU A 26 -3.21 15.76 0.69
CA LEU A 26 -4.39 14.95 0.99
C LEU A 26 -4.02 13.47 1.12
N PHE A 27 -3.17 12.95 0.23
CA PHE A 27 -2.68 11.58 0.32
C PHE A 27 -1.88 11.35 1.60
N LEU A 28 -0.94 12.24 1.95
CA LEU A 28 -0.14 12.13 3.18
C LEU A 28 -1.01 12.19 4.44
N LEU A 29 -2.05 13.04 4.44
CA LEU A 29 -3.01 13.09 5.54
C LEU A 29 -3.78 11.77 5.66
N LEU A 30 -4.38 11.29 4.57
CA LEU A 30 -5.16 10.04 4.57
C LEU A 30 -4.29 8.83 4.93
N PHE A 31 -3.07 8.77 4.39
CA PHE A 31 -2.11 7.72 4.70
C PHE A 31 -1.59 7.81 6.13
N GLY A 32 -1.30 9.01 6.64
CA GLY A 32 -0.92 9.21 8.04
C GLY A 32 -2.01 8.78 9.01
N LEU A 33 -3.27 9.13 8.71
CA LEU A 33 -4.43 8.68 9.48
C LEU A 33 -4.62 7.16 9.41
N SER A 34 -4.45 6.56 8.22
CA SER A 34 -4.62 5.12 8.06
C SER A 34 -3.50 4.31 8.73
N LEU A 35 -2.28 4.85 8.83
CA LEU A 35 -1.21 4.22 9.63
C LEU A 35 -1.60 4.07 11.10
N GLY A 36 -2.32 5.05 11.65
CA GLY A 36 -2.92 5.00 12.99
C GLY A 36 -4.37 4.50 13.00
N ALA A 37 -4.76 3.61 12.08
CA ALA A 37 -6.15 3.13 11.98
C ALA A 37 -6.69 2.56 13.30
N GLU A 38 -5.85 1.94 14.13
CA GLU A 38 -6.20 1.42 15.46
C GLU A 38 -6.64 2.50 16.45
N LEU A 39 -6.35 3.79 16.18
CA LEU A 39 -6.83 4.93 16.97
C LEU A 39 -8.17 5.47 16.47
N ILE A 40 -8.50 5.18 15.21
CA ILE A 40 -9.68 5.72 14.50
C ILE A 40 -10.81 4.68 14.47
N ALA A 41 -10.47 3.44 14.15
CA ALA A 41 -11.36 2.30 13.97
C ALA A 41 -10.84 1.11 14.79
N ASN A 42 -11.45 0.90 15.96
CA ASN A 42 -11.05 -0.14 16.89
C ASN A 42 -12.26 -0.66 17.67
N ASP A 43 -12.36 -1.96 17.86
CA ASP A 43 -13.41 -2.61 18.64
C ASP A 43 -13.12 -2.65 20.13
N LYS A 44 -11.95 -2.17 20.52
CA LYS A 44 -11.55 -1.98 21.91
C LYS A 44 -11.47 -0.49 22.24
N PRO A 45 -11.77 -0.11 23.49
CA PRO A 45 -11.53 1.25 23.93
C PRO A 45 -10.03 1.58 23.86
N LEU A 46 -9.74 2.83 23.54
CA LEU A 46 -8.37 3.35 23.49
C LEU A 46 -7.78 3.40 24.90
N VAL A 47 -8.60 3.86 25.86
CA VAL A 47 -8.21 4.05 27.25
C VAL A 47 -9.36 3.68 28.17
N VAL A 48 -9.04 2.98 29.26
CA VAL A 48 -9.95 2.69 30.37
C VAL A 48 -9.27 3.09 31.66
N HIS A 49 -9.91 3.95 32.44
CA HIS A 49 -9.50 4.23 33.82
C HIS A 49 -10.40 3.43 34.75
N TYR A 50 -9.82 2.48 35.48
CA TYR A 50 -10.54 1.54 36.33
C TYR A 50 -9.74 1.33 37.63
N ASP A 51 -10.40 1.41 38.79
CA ASP A 51 -9.79 1.19 40.12
C ASP A 51 -8.45 1.93 40.34
N ASN A 52 -8.43 3.24 40.04
CA ASN A 52 -7.24 4.13 40.06
C ASN A 52 -6.09 3.74 39.12
N GLY A 53 -6.28 2.76 38.23
CA GLY A 53 -5.32 2.33 37.21
C GLY A 53 -5.68 2.82 35.80
N TRP A 54 -4.67 3.06 34.97
CA TRP A 54 -4.83 3.35 33.55
C TRP A 54 -4.55 2.10 32.71
N TYR A 55 -5.51 1.72 31.88
CA TYR A 55 -5.43 0.59 30.98
C TYR A 55 -5.56 1.08 29.54
N PHE A 56 -4.81 0.46 28.63
CA PHE A 56 -4.79 0.80 27.20
C PHE A 56 -5.16 -0.43 26.34
N PRO A 57 -6.45 -0.81 26.27
CA PRO A 57 -6.88 -2.04 25.60
C PRO A 57 -6.60 -2.11 24.10
N ALA A 58 -6.49 -0.96 23.44
CA ALA A 58 -6.10 -0.86 22.04
C ALA A 58 -4.67 -1.37 21.77
N LEU A 59 -3.77 -1.31 22.76
CA LEU A 59 -2.36 -1.69 22.62
C LEU A 59 -2.03 -3.03 23.29
N LYS A 60 -2.73 -3.35 24.38
CA LYS A 60 -2.46 -4.54 25.19
C LYS A 60 -3.75 -5.29 25.46
N ARG A 61 -3.71 -6.61 25.33
CA ARG A 61 -4.82 -7.49 25.71
C ARG A 61 -4.89 -7.61 27.22
N TYR A 62 -6.08 -7.42 27.77
CA TYR A 62 -6.37 -7.58 29.18
C TYR A 62 -7.43 -8.66 29.37
N PRO A 63 -7.24 -9.60 30.31
CA PRO A 63 -8.27 -10.57 30.64
C PRO A 63 -9.42 -9.89 31.38
N GLU A 64 -10.64 -10.42 31.29
CA GLU A 64 -11.81 -9.89 31.99
C GLU A 64 -11.64 -9.87 33.51
N THR A 65 -10.85 -10.77 34.09
CA THR A 65 -10.48 -10.76 35.51
C THR A 65 -9.83 -9.46 35.97
N THR A 66 -9.21 -8.70 35.05
CA THR A 66 -8.66 -7.37 35.34
C THR A 66 -9.75 -6.37 35.73
N PHE A 67 -10.94 -6.53 35.16
CA PHE A 67 -12.09 -5.64 35.36
C PHE A 67 -13.17 -6.29 36.23
N GLY A 68 -12.81 -7.32 37.01
CA GLY A 68 -13.74 -8.02 37.90
C GLY A 68 -14.52 -9.18 37.27
N GLY A 69 -14.18 -9.59 36.04
CA GLY A 69 -14.76 -10.77 35.38
C GLY A 69 -14.24 -12.10 35.95
N GLU A 70 -14.84 -13.20 35.53
CA GLU A 70 -14.61 -14.54 36.11
C GLU A 70 -13.54 -15.35 35.37
N PHE A 71 -13.42 -15.17 34.05
CA PHE A 71 -12.58 -16.00 33.19
C PHE A 71 -11.26 -15.33 32.82
N PRO A 72 -10.16 -16.08 32.65
CA PRO A 72 -8.90 -15.54 32.15
C PRO A 72 -8.91 -15.33 30.61
N LEU A 73 -10.06 -14.96 30.06
CA LEU A 73 -10.27 -14.70 28.63
C LEU A 73 -10.16 -13.20 28.34
N GLU A 74 -9.83 -12.85 27.09
CA GLU A 74 -9.74 -11.46 26.67
C GLU A 74 -11.08 -10.72 26.86
N ALA A 75 -11.04 -9.58 27.54
CA ALA A 75 -12.24 -8.83 27.89
C ALA A 75 -12.97 -8.33 26.63
N ASN A 76 -14.25 -8.69 26.50
CA ASN A 76 -15.14 -8.13 25.49
C ASN A 76 -15.82 -6.86 26.01
N TYR A 77 -15.20 -5.70 25.78
CA TYR A 77 -15.68 -4.38 26.24
C TYR A 77 -17.04 -3.94 25.65
N LYS A 78 -17.53 -4.63 24.61
CA LYS A 78 -18.86 -4.39 24.06
C LYS A 78 -19.94 -5.24 24.71
N SER A 79 -19.57 -6.32 25.37
CA SER A 79 -20.54 -7.18 26.06
C SER A 79 -21.28 -6.40 27.15
N PRO A 80 -22.59 -6.63 27.36
CA PRO A 80 -23.33 -6.03 28.46
C PRO A 80 -22.66 -6.31 29.83
N TYR A 81 -22.17 -7.54 30.01
CA TYR A 81 -21.49 -7.98 31.23
C TYR A 81 -20.27 -7.12 31.60
N ILE A 82 -19.30 -6.94 30.70
CA ILE A 82 -18.12 -6.09 30.98
C ILE A 82 -18.53 -4.62 31.15
N ARG A 83 -19.53 -4.15 30.40
CA ARG A 83 -20.03 -2.77 30.53
C ARG A 83 -20.66 -2.51 31.90
N GLU A 84 -21.35 -3.49 32.47
CA GLU A 84 -21.90 -3.40 33.82
C GLU A 84 -20.79 -3.35 34.87
N LEU A 85 -19.81 -4.26 34.80
CA LEU A 85 -18.65 -4.26 35.72
C LEU A 85 -17.86 -2.94 35.70
N LEU A 86 -17.64 -2.37 34.51
CA LEU A 86 -16.99 -1.07 34.36
C LEU A 86 -17.84 0.06 34.96
N LYS A 87 -19.17 0.02 34.80
CA LYS A 87 -20.10 1.00 35.38
C LYS A 87 -20.19 0.91 36.90
N GLU A 88 -20.17 -0.30 37.46
CA GLU A 88 -20.22 -0.52 38.92
C GLU A 88 -19.07 0.16 39.66
N LYS A 89 -17.93 0.33 38.99
CA LYS A 89 -16.72 0.97 39.51
C LYS A 89 -16.51 2.38 38.98
N ASP A 90 -17.52 2.97 38.35
CA ASP A 90 -17.51 4.32 37.78
C ASP A 90 -16.30 4.57 36.84
N ALA A 91 -15.99 3.56 36.01
CA ALA A 91 -14.82 3.56 35.14
C ALA A 91 -14.99 4.55 33.98
N TRP A 92 -13.94 5.33 33.71
CA TRP A 92 -13.91 6.22 32.55
C TRP A 92 -13.39 5.49 31.32
N VAL A 93 -14.14 5.51 30.23
CA VAL A 93 -13.82 4.76 29.00
C VAL A 93 -13.80 5.69 27.79
N LEU A 94 -12.68 5.70 27.06
CA LEU A 94 -12.53 6.41 25.80
C LEU A 94 -12.54 5.43 24.63
N TRP A 95 -13.52 5.56 23.75
CA TRP A 95 -13.66 4.76 22.52
C TRP A 95 -13.02 5.45 21.31
N ALA A 96 -12.62 4.65 20.33
CA ALA A 96 -12.29 5.17 19.00
C ALA A 96 -13.55 5.75 18.33
N PRO A 97 -13.41 6.76 17.46
CA PRO A 97 -14.55 7.34 16.73
C PRO A 97 -15.41 6.31 16.00
N ILE A 98 -14.78 5.29 15.43
CA ILE A 98 -15.44 4.11 14.88
C ILE A 98 -15.17 2.97 15.86
N PRO A 99 -16.15 2.55 16.68
CA PRO A 99 -15.94 1.54 17.70
C PRO A 99 -15.91 0.12 17.08
N TYR A 100 -15.37 -0.07 15.88
CA TYR A 100 -15.28 -1.35 15.18
C TYR A 100 -13.88 -1.50 14.58
N SER A 101 -13.28 -2.68 14.74
CA SER A 101 -12.12 -3.09 13.95
C SER A 101 -12.59 -3.72 12.64
N TYR A 102 -11.69 -3.83 11.66
CA TYR A 102 -12.00 -4.37 10.34
C TYR A 102 -12.47 -5.84 10.34
N GLN A 103 -12.20 -6.59 11.41
CA GLN A 103 -12.65 -7.99 11.58
C GLN A 103 -13.90 -8.13 12.45
N SER A 104 -14.23 -7.09 13.21
CA SER A 104 -15.28 -7.16 14.22
C SER A 104 -16.64 -7.27 13.57
N ILE A 105 -17.36 -8.33 13.94
CA ILE A 105 -18.73 -8.55 13.49
C ILE A 105 -19.67 -7.75 14.39
N ASN A 106 -20.60 -7.01 13.79
CA ASN A 106 -21.68 -6.38 14.53
C ASN A 106 -22.81 -7.41 14.73
N TYR A 107 -22.98 -7.88 15.97
CA TYR A 107 -24.04 -8.82 16.33
C TYR A 107 -25.38 -8.13 16.64
N ASP A 108 -25.39 -6.81 16.81
CA ASP A 108 -26.57 -6.01 17.17
C ASP A 108 -27.35 -5.53 15.94
N LEU A 109 -27.11 -6.14 14.77
CA LEU A 109 -27.76 -5.77 13.51
C LEU A 109 -29.26 -6.10 13.55
N LYS A 110 -30.07 -5.11 13.17
CA LYS A 110 -31.54 -5.24 13.08
C LYS A 110 -32.02 -5.96 11.81
N VAL A 111 -31.14 -6.06 10.81
CA VAL A 111 -31.42 -6.68 9.51
C VAL A 111 -30.28 -7.64 9.15
N PRO A 112 -30.52 -8.65 8.31
CA PRO A 112 -29.47 -9.56 7.85
C PRO A 112 -28.33 -8.81 7.15
N ALA A 113 -27.10 -9.34 7.29
CA ALA A 113 -25.95 -8.85 6.55
C ALA A 113 -26.08 -9.21 5.05
N PRO A 114 -25.61 -8.35 4.12
CA PRO A 114 -25.09 -6.99 4.34
C PRO A 114 -26.18 -6.00 4.77
N ALA A 115 -25.94 -5.26 5.85
CA ALA A 115 -26.86 -4.25 6.37
C ALA A 115 -26.55 -2.86 5.78
N PRO A 116 -27.59 -2.04 5.50
CA PRO A 116 -27.42 -0.70 4.94
C PRO A 116 -26.74 0.26 5.94
N PRO A 117 -26.23 1.41 5.44
CA PRO A 117 -25.70 2.47 6.30
C PRO A 117 -26.62 2.85 7.45
N SER A 118 -26.04 2.93 8.64
CA SER A 118 -26.72 3.31 9.88
C SER A 118 -25.81 4.21 10.73
N THR A 119 -26.33 4.70 11.86
CA THR A 119 -25.53 5.46 12.83
C THR A 119 -24.42 4.64 13.46
N ASP A 120 -24.61 3.32 13.56
CA ASP A 120 -23.62 2.41 14.13
C ASP A 120 -22.57 2.02 13.08
N ASN A 121 -23.01 1.79 11.84
CA ASN A 121 -22.15 1.47 10.71
C ASN A 121 -22.35 2.49 9.57
N LEU A 122 -21.52 3.54 9.54
CA LEU A 122 -21.71 4.71 8.66
C LEU A 122 -21.73 4.40 7.15
N LEU A 123 -20.98 3.38 6.72
CA LEU A 123 -20.98 2.89 5.32
C LEU A 123 -21.72 1.54 5.16
N GLY A 124 -22.45 1.12 6.19
CA GLY A 124 -23.09 -0.19 6.26
C GLY A 124 -22.12 -1.30 6.65
N THR A 125 -22.58 -2.54 6.54
CA THR A 125 -21.76 -3.72 6.81
C THR A 125 -21.48 -4.52 5.54
N ASP A 126 -20.43 -5.35 5.60
CA ASP A 126 -20.17 -6.39 4.62
C ASP A 126 -21.12 -7.60 4.79
N ASP A 127 -20.95 -8.60 3.94
CA ASP A 127 -21.73 -9.85 3.95
C ASP A 127 -21.52 -10.73 5.19
N GLN A 128 -20.48 -10.45 5.99
CA GLN A 128 -20.22 -11.09 7.28
C GLN A 128 -20.66 -10.21 8.47
N GLY A 129 -21.27 -9.05 8.22
CA GLY A 129 -21.71 -8.13 9.28
C GLY A 129 -20.59 -7.26 9.87
N ARG A 130 -19.43 -7.14 9.21
CA ARG A 130 -18.32 -6.28 9.63
C ARG A 130 -18.47 -4.87 9.09
N ASP A 131 -17.95 -3.89 9.82
CA ASP A 131 -18.06 -2.47 9.45
C ASP A 131 -17.27 -2.13 8.17
N VAL A 132 -17.94 -1.60 7.14
CA VAL A 132 -17.32 -1.28 5.85
C VAL A 132 -16.34 -0.11 5.96
N LEU A 133 -16.63 0.88 6.81
CA LEU A 133 -15.77 2.06 6.97
C LEU A 133 -14.42 1.69 7.62
N ALA A 134 -14.45 0.86 8.66
CA ALA A 134 -13.25 0.28 9.24
C ALA A 134 -12.46 -0.51 8.19
N ARG A 135 -13.12 -1.40 7.42
CA ARG A 135 -12.45 -2.16 6.35
C ARG A 135 -11.82 -1.27 5.29
N VAL A 136 -12.46 -0.18 4.92
CA VAL A 136 -11.94 0.81 3.95
C VAL A 136 -10.67 1.50 4.48
N ILE A 137 -10.67 1.95 5.74
CA ILE A 137 -9.51 2.64 6.33
C ILE A 137 -8.31 1.71 6.40
N TYR A 138 -8.50 0.50 6.92
CA TYR A 138 -7.44 -0.50 7.00
C TYR A 138 -7.01 -1.00 5.61
N GLY A 139 -7.95 -1.14 4.68
CA GLY A 139 -7.67 -1.56 3.31
C GLY A 139 -6.86 -0.53 2.54
N PHE A 140 -7.18 0.76 2.69
CA PHE A 140 -6.36 1.85 2.15
C PHE A 140 -4.92 1.77 2.67
N ARG A 141 -4.72 1.55 3.97
CA ARG A 141 -3.38 1.34 4.56
C ARG A 141 -2.64 0.18 3.87
N ILE A 142 -3.27 -0.99 3.80
CA ILE A 142 -2.60 -2.19 3.26
C ILE A 142 -2.28 -2.01 1.77
N SER A 143 -3.21 -1.48 0.97
CA SER A 143 -2.99 -1.25 -0.46
C SER A 143 -1.83 -0.29 -0.71
N VAL A 144 -1.76 0.82 0.05
CA VAL A 144 -0.66 1.79 -0.08
C VAL A 144 0.67 1.21 0.38
N LEU A 145 0.71 0.54 1.53
CA LEU A 145 1.95 -0.10 2.03
C LEU A 145 2.47 -1.14 1.05
N PHE A 146 1.58 -1.99 0.52
CA PHE A 146 1.93 -2.99 -0.47
C PHE A 146 2.55 -2.35 -1.72
N ALA A 147 1.85 -1.36 -2.29
CA ALA A 147 2.27 -0.73 -3.52
C ALA A 147 3.59 0.05 -3.39
N LEU A 148 3.77 0.79 -2.28
CA LEU A 148 5.02 1.50 -2.00
C LEU A 148 6.18 0.53 -1.82
N THR A 149 5.99 -0.52 -1.02
CA THR A 149 7.02 -1.52 -0.76
C THR A 149 7.42 -2.23 -2.06
N LEU A 150 6.44 -2.71 -2.82
CA LEU A 150 6.69 -3.36 -4.11
C LEU A 150 7.43 -2.42 -5.07
N THR A 151 6.97 -1.17 -5.21
CA THR A 151 7.59 -0.20 -6.12
C THR A 151 9.03 0.10 -5.74
N ILE A 152 9.33 0.27 -4.45
CA ILE A 152 10.69 0.57 -3.97
C ILE A 152 11.62 -0.61 -4.28
N PHE A 153 11.27 -1.83 -3.87
CA PHE A 153 12.13 -2.99 -4.09
C PHE A 153 12.25 -3.35 -5.57
N SER A 154 11.15 -3.31 -6.33
CA SER A 154 11.18 -3.51 -7.78
C SER A 154 12.06 -2.48 -8.49
N SER A 155 12.04 -1.22 -8.04
CA SER A 155 12.87 -0.17 -8.60
C SER A 155 14.35 -0.41 -8.33
N ILE A 156 14.71 -0.80 -7.10
CA ILE A 156 16.11 -1.12 -6.76
C ILE A 156 16.63 -2.25 -7.66
N ILE A 157 15.89 -3.35 -7.76
CA ILE A 157 16.30 -4.51 -8.56
C ILE A 157 16.35 -4.15 -10.05
N GLY A 158 15.31 -3.50 -10.57
CA GLY A 158 15.21 -3.12 -11.98
C GLY A 158 16.31 -2.13 -12.40
N VAL A 159 16.62 -1.15 -11.55
CA VAL A 159 17.72 -0.19 -11.79
C VAL A 159 19.06 -0.90 -11.82
N ILE A 160 19.34 -1.80 -10.86
CA ILE A 160 20.60 -2.54 -10.84
C ILE A 160 20.72 -3.42 -12.08
N ALA A 161 19.68 -4.20 -12.40
CA ALA A 161 19.70 -5.11 -13.55
C ALA A 161 19.82 -4.36 -14.89
N GLY A 162 19.06 -3.28 -15.07
CA GLY A 162 19.13 -2.43 -16.27
C GLY A 162 20.47 -1.71 -16.40
N ALA A 163 21.02 -1.20 -15.29
CA ALA A 163 22.33 -0.56 -15.28
C ALA A 163 23.45 -1.52 -15.67
N LEU A 164 23.44 -2.75 -15.15
CA LEU A 164 24.42 -3.78 -15.51
C LEU A 164 24.33 -4.17 -16.99
N GLN A 165 23.11 -4.45 -17.49
CA GLN A 165 22.89 -4.79 -18.90
C GLN A 165 23.32 -3.65 -19.83
N GLY A 166 22.90 -2.42 -19.56
CA GLY A 166 23.23 -1.27 -20.41
C GLY A 166 24.70 -0.85 -20.34
N PHE A 167 25.34 -0.92 -19.15
CA PHE A 167 26.73 -0.49 -18.99
C PHE A 167 27.73 -1.45 -19.63
N TYR A 168 27.55 -2.76 -19.44
CA TYR A 168 28.48 -3.76 -19.98
C TYR A 168 28.15 -4.07 -21.45
N GLY A 169 26.86 -4.18 -21.81
CA GLY A 169 26.45 -4.53 -23.17
C GLY A 169 26.90 -5.94 -23.58
N GLY A 170 26.81 -6.24 -24.87
CA GLY A 170 27.31 -7.50 -25.43
C GLY A 170 26.64 -8.73 -24.83
N TRP A 171 27.45 -9.68 -24.35
CA TRP A 171 26.94 -10.94 -23.78
C TRP A 171 26.12 -10.77 -22.50
N VAL A 172 26.48 -9.80 -21.63
CA VAL A 172 25.73 -9.53 -20.38
C VAL A 172 24.32 -9.05 -20.70
N ASP A 173 24.23 -8.15 -21.69
CA ASP A 173 22.95 -7.65 -22.18
C ASP A 173 22.14 -8.75 -22.87
N LEU A 174 22.76 -9.47 -23.80
CA LEU A 174 22.08 -10.55 -24.53
C LEU A 174 21.54 -11.64 -23.59
N ALA A 175 22.34 -12.13 -22.65
CA ALA A 175 21.91 -13.15 -21.69
C ALA A 175 20.80 -12.62 -20.77
N GLY A 176 20.93 -11.38 -20.28
CA GLY A 176 19.91 -10.74 -19.46
C GLY A 176 18.57 -10.59 -20.19
N GLN A 177 18.60 -10.14 -21.44
CA GLN A 177 17.41 -10.00 -22.28
C GLN A 177 16.77 -11.36 -22.59
N ARG A 178 17.55 -12.41 -22.93
CA ARG A 178 17.01 -13.77 -23.13
C ARG A 178 16.33 -14.30 -21.86
N PHE A 179 16.94 -14.09 -20.70
CA PHE A 179 16.34 -14.48 -19.42
C PHE A 179 15.01 -13.76 -19.18
N LEU A 180 14.96 -12.45 -19.41
CA LEU A 180 13.74 -11.64 -19.22
C LEU A 180 12.63 -12.02 -20.20
N GLU A 181 12.94 -12.32 -21.45
CA GLU A 181 11.98 -12.82 -22.44
C GLU A 181 11.32 -14.13 -21.97
N ILE A 182 12.11 -15.07 -21.43
CA ILE A 182 11.59 -16.33 -20.89
C ILE A 182 10.78 -16.08 -19.61
N TRP A 183 11.31 -15.26 -18.70
CA TRP A 183 10.69 -15.00 -17.39
C TRP A 183 9.36 -14.25 -17.51
N SER A 184 9.29 -13.26 -18.40
CA SER A 184 8.06 -12.49 -18.68
C SER A 184 7.01 -13.29 -19.46
N GLY A 185 7.39 -14.41 -20.08
CA GLY A 185 6.43 -15.34 -20.71
C GLY A 185 5.61 -16.15 -19.70
N LEU A 186 6.00 -16.17 -18.42
CA LEU A 186 5.27 -16.86 -17.36
C LEU A 186 4.05 -16.03 -16.91
N PRO A 187 2.82 -16.57 -16.99
CA PRO A 187 1.65 -15.80 -16.57
C PRO A 187 1.54 -15.78 -15.04
N VAL A 188 1.76 -14.59 -14.47
CA VAL A 188 1.78 -14.37 -13.00
C VAL A 188 0.51 -14.87 -12.31
N LEU A 189 -0.66 -14.68 -12.94
CA LEU A 189 -1.94 -15.13 -12.40
C LEU A 189 -2.00 -16.67 -12.26
N TYR A 190 -1.54 -17.44 -13.25
CA TYR A 190 -1.53 -18.90 -13.14
C TYR A 190 -0.57 -19.38 -12.05
N LEU A 191 0.59 -18.74 -11.90
CA LEU A 191 1.51 -19.05 -10.80
C LEU A 191 0.86 -18.79 -9.44
N LEU A 192 0.15 -17.67 -9.28
CA LEU A 192 -0.58 -17.37 -8.06
C LEU A 192 -1.66 -18.43 -7.76
N ILE A 193 -2.43 -18.85 -8.77
CA ILE A 193 -3.47 -19.89 -8.62
C ILE A 193 -2.83 -21.21 -8.16
N ILE A 194 -1.76 -21.64 -8.82
CA ILE A 194 -1.07 -22.91 -8.49
C ILE A 194 -0.50 -22.83 -7.08
N LEU A 195 0.23 -21.77 -6.74
CA LEU A 195 0.88 -21.65 -5.44
C LEU A 195 -0.11 -21.46 -4.29
N ALA A 196 -1.21 -20.73 -4.52
CA ALA A 196 -2.29 -20.56 -3.54
C ALA A 196 -2.98 -21.88 -3.17
N SER A 197 -2.91 -22.89 -4.05
CA SER A 197 -3.43 -24.23 -3.75
C SER A 197 -2.58 -25.01 -2.74
N PHE A 198 -1.29 -24.66 -2.58
CA PHE A 198 -0.37 -25.29 -1.63
C PHE A 198 -0.20 -24.47 -0.35
N VAL A 199 -0.28 -23.15 -0.44
CA VAL A 199 0.00 -22.22 0.67
C VAL A 199 -1.05 -21.11 0.66
N GLN A 200 -1.67 -20.84 1.82
CA GLN A 200 -2.57 -19.70 1.95
C GLN A 200 -1.80 -18.39 1.76
N PRO A 201 -2.15 -17.56 0.76
CA PRO A 201 -1.43 -16.31 0.51
C PRO A 201 -1.55 -15.37 1.71
N ASN A 202 -0.46 -14.68 2.03
CA ASN A 202 -0.43 -13.57 2.97
C ASN A 202 0.26 -12.36 2.32
N PHE A 203 0.24 -11.22 3.01
CA PHE A 203 0.85 -9.97 2.53
C PHE A 203 2.27 -10.17 1.99
N TRP A 204 3.14 -10.82 2.76
CA TRP A 204 4.56 -11.02 2.39
C TRP A 204 4.74 -12.01 1.24
N TRP A 205 3.90 -13.05 1.20
CA TRP A 205 3.92 -14.05 0.13
C TRP A 205 3.53 -13.43 -1.22
N LEU A 206 2.44 -12.67 -1.24
CA LEU A 206 1.99 -11.93 -2.43
C LEU A 206 3.03 -10.89 -2.85
N LEU A 207 3.58 -10.14 -1.89
CA LEU A 207 4.62 -9.15 -2.15
C LEU A 207 5.84 -9.80 -2.80
N GLY A 208 6.28 -10.95 -2.27
CA GLY A 208 7.42 -11.71 -2.79
C GLY A 208 7.21 -12.16 -4.23
N ILE A 209 6.08 -12.81 -4.54
CA ILE A 209 5.78 -13.23 -5.91
C ILE A 209 5.72 -12.02 -6.83
N MET A 210 4.97 -10.99 -6.46
CA MET A 210 4.82 -9.79 -7.27
C MET A 210 6.17 -9.12 -7.51
N LEU A 211 7.04 -9.10 -6.51
CA LEU A 211 8.39 -8.58 -6.62
C LEU A 211 9.25 -9.39 -7.59
N LEU A 212 9.06 -10.71 -7.73
CA LEU A 212 9.79 -11.53 -8.72
C LEU A 212 9.51 -11.14 -10.18
N PHE A 213 8.39 -10.46 -10.46
CA PHE A 213 8.01 -10.06 -11.81
C PHE A 213 8.03 -8.55 -12.03
N SER A 214 7.71 -7.74 -11.02
CA SER A 214 7.49 -6.30 -11.17
C SER A 214 8.75 -5.51 -11.53
N TRP A 215 9.94 -5.95 -11.10
CA TRP A 215 11.23 -5.28 -11.39
C TRP A 215 11.59 -5.21 -12.87
N MET A 216 11.08 -6.16 -13.68
CA MET A 216 11.39 -6.23 -15.12
C MET A 216 10.97 -4.97 -15.87
N SER A 217 9.87 -4.34 -15.44
CA SER A 217 9.31 -3.15 -16.08
C SER A 217 10.27 -1.96 -16.16
N LEU A 218 11.22 -1.85 -15.22
CA LEU A 218 12.20 -0.77 -15.19
C LEU A 218 13.52 -1.12 -15.90
N VAL A 219 13.76 -2.40 -16.16
CA VAL A 219 15.03 -2.85 -16.74
C VAL A 219 15.27 -2.17 -18.09
N ASP A 220 14.30 -2.18 -18.99
CA ASP A 220 14.47 -1.66 -20.34
C ASP A 220 14.69 -0.15 -20.37
N VAL A 221 13.97 0.58 -19.50
CA VAL A 221 14.10 2.04 -19.36
C VAL A 221 15.51 2.40 -18.89
N VAL A 222 15.99 1.76 -17.82
CA VAL A 222 17.32 2.04 -17.27
C VAL A 222 18.41 1.55 -18.21
N ARG A 223 18.22 0.39 -18.83
CA ARG A 223 19.13 -0.17 -19.84
C ARG A 223 19.33 0.81 -20.99
N ALA A 224 18.26 1.36 -21.56
CA ALA A 224 18.33 2.34 -22.64
C ALA A 224 19.13 3.58 -22.23
N GLU A 225 18.89 4.09 -21.02
CA GLU A 225 19.65 5.23 -20.47
C GLU A 225 21.14 4.92 -20.29
N PHE A 226 21.49 3.72 -19.83
CA PHE A 226 22.89 3.31 -19.67
C PHE A 226 23.59 3.06 -21.01
N LEU A 227 22.90 2.48 -22.00
CA LEU A 227 23.41 2.32 -23.36
C LEU A 227 23.68 3.67 -24.04
N ARG A 228 22.80 4.65 -23.84
CA ARG A 228 23.02 6.03 -24.30
C ARG A 228 24.15 6.69 -23.51
N GLY A 229 24.09 6.60 -22.18
CA GLY A 229 25.00 7.28 -21.27
C GLY A 229 26.46 6.87 -21.42
N ARG A 230 26.74 5.58 -21.64
CA ARG A 230 28.12 5.09 -21.85
C ARG A 230 28.79 5.63 -23.11
N ASN A 231 28.03 6.18 -24.04
CA ASN A 231 28.52 6.75 -25.29
C ASN A 231 28.78 8.27 -25.22
N LEU A 232 28.44 8.92 -24.11
CA LEU A 232 28.67 10.36 -23.92
C LEU A 232 30.16 10.67 -23.75
N GLU A 233 30.60 11.81 -24.29
CA GLU A 233 32.01 12.21 -24.33
C GLU A 233 32.65 12.29 -22.95
N TYR A 234 31.96 12.86 -21.96
CA TYR A 234 32.46 12.95 -20.59
C TYR A 234 32.63 11.59 -19.91
N VAL A 235 31.83 10.58 -20.29
CA VAL A 235 31.97 9.20 -19.80
C VAL A 235 33.16 8.52 -20.45
N ARG A 236 33.35 8.70 -21.76
CA ARG A 236 34.51 8.18 -22.49
C ARG A 236 35.81 8.80 -21.98
N ALA A 237 35.82 10.11 -21.70
CA ALA A 237 36.95 10.81 -21.11
C ALA A 237 37.26 10.27 -19.70
N ALA A 238 36.25 10.11 -18.83
CA ALA A 238 36.44 9.52 -17.49
C ALA A 238 37.03 8.10 -17.55
N ARG A 239 36.61 7.29 -18.54
CA ARG A 239 37.17 5.96 -18.77
C ARG A 239 38.62 6.01 -19.27
N ALA A 240 38.94 6.94 -20.17
CA ALA A 240 40.31 7.13 -20.67
C ALA A 240 41.28 7.57 -19.56
N LEU A 241 40.77 8.29 -18.54
CA LEU A 241 41.50 8.66 -17.33
C LEU A 241 41.63 7.53 -16.30
N GLY A 242 41.19 6.31 -16.63
CA GLY A 242 41.35 5.12 -15.76
C GLY A 242 40.35 5.00 -14.62
N MET A 243 39.22 5.75 -14.65
CA MET A 243 38.21 5.65 -13.61
C MET A 243 37.55 4.26 -13.59
N GLN A 244 37.36 3.70 -12.38
CA GLN A 244 36.72 2.41 -12.20
C GLN A 244 35.26 2.41 -12.70
N ASN A 245 34.83 1.32 -13.34
CA ASN A 245 33.48 1.17 -13.91
C ASN A 245 32.34 1.50 -12.93
N GLY A 246 32.44 1.02 -11.68
CA GLY A 246 31.43 1.33 -10.66
C GLY A 246 31.32 2.83 -10.38
N ALA A 247 32.44 3.52 -10.25
CA ALA A 247 32.46 4.98 -10.07
C ALA A 247 31.84 5.70 -11.28
N ILE A 248 32.13 5.23 -12.51
CA ILE A 248 31.50 5.77 -13.73
C ILE A 248 29.98 5.57 -13.70
N MET A 249 29.52 4.36 -13.36
CA MET A 249 28.09 4.05 -13.28
C MET A 249 27.39 4.95 -12.26
N PHE A 250 27.84 4.97 -11.01
CA PHE A 250 27.15 5.68 -9.93
C PHE A 250 27.29 7.21 -9.99
N ARG A 251 28.43 7.73 -10.47
CA ARG A 251 28.70 9.18 -10.44
C ARG A 251 28.36 9.89 -11.74
N HIS A 252 28.44 9.21 -12.89
CA HIS A 252 28.35 9.87 -14.20
C HIS A 252 27.14 9.46 -15.05
N ILE A 253 26.63 8.23 -14.89
CA ILE A 253 25.51 7.73 -15.71
C ILE A 253 24.22 7.65 -14.88
N LEU A 254 24.25 7.00 -13.73
CA LEU A 254 23.07 6.75 -12.90
C LEU A 254 22.30 8.02 -12.52
N PRO A 255 22.92 9.14 -12.11
CA PRO A 255 22.17 10.35 -11.75
C PRO A 255 21.31 10.90 -12.89
N ASN A 256 21.75 10.72 -14.14
CA ASN A 256 20.99 11.10 -15.33
C ASN A 256 19.92 10.06 -15.67
N ALA A 257 20.23 8.76 -15.53
CA ALA A 257 19.28 7.68 -15.73
C ALA A 257 18.11 7.72 -14.73
N MET A 258 18.35 8.17 -13.49
CA MET A 258 17.32 8.30 -12.46
C MET A 258 16.17 9.23 -12.86
N VAL A 259 16.39 10.16 -13.79
CA VAL A 259 15.34 11.05 -14.31
C VAL A 259 14.23 10.26 -15.02
N SER A 260 14.60 9.29 -15.86
CA SER A 260 13.63 8.43 -16.54
C SER A 260 12.99 7.43 -15.58
N THR A 261 13.77 6.86 -14.66
CA THR A 261 13.25 5.94 -13.62
C THR A 261 12.19 6.62 -12.77
N MET A 262 12.47 7.83 -12.25
CA MET A 262 11.53 8.61 -11.43
C MET A 262 10.24 8.96 -12.18
N THR A 263 10.33 9.12 -13.51
CA THR A 263 9.18 9.37 -14.38
C THR A 263 8.26 8.15 -14.51
N PHE A 264 8.81 6.92 -14.43
CA PHE A 264 8.05 5.67 -14.54
C PHE A 264 7.51 5.15 -13.21
N MET A 265 8.14 5.50 -12.08
CA MET A 265 7.73 5.04 -10.74
C MET A 265 6.24 5.23 -10.42
N PRO A 266 5.56 6.34 -10.78
CA PRO A 266 4.14 6.49 -10.48
C PRO A 266 3.24 5.48 -11.18
N PHE A 267 3.61 5.05 -12.39
CA PHE A 267 2.87 4.03 -13.13
C PHE A 267 3.00 2.65 -12.48
N ILE A 268 4.19 2.33 -11.97
CA ILE A 268 4.45 1.08 -11.24
C ILE A 268 3.66 1.07 -9.94
N LEU A 269 3.67 2.19 -9.21
CA LEU A 269 2.92 2.35 -7.96
C LEU A 269 1.41 2.20 -8.16
N THR A 270 0.86 2.89 -9.17
CA THR A 270 -0.58 2.82 -9.50
C THR A 270 -0.96 1.42 -10.00
N GLY A 271 -0.11 0.84 -10.85
CA GLY A 271 -0.28 -0.53 -11.35
C GLY A 271 -0.25 -1.57 -10.25
N ALA A 272 0.62 -1.42 -9.25
CA ALA A 272 0.71 -2.33 -8.11
C ALA A 272 -0.60 -2.38 -7.30
N ILE A 273 -1.25 -1.23 -7.08
CA ILE A 273 -2.56 -1.16 -6.42
C ILE A 273 -3.63 -1.83 -7.26
N GLY A 274 -3.65 -1.54 -8.56
CA GLY A 274 -4.59 -2.16 -9.50
C GLY A 274 -4.45 -3.68 -9.51
N THR A 275 -3.22 -4.19 -9.58
CA THR A 275 -2.96 -5.63 -9.55
C THR A 275 -3.34 -6.26 -8.22
N LEU A 276 -2.97 -5.67 -7.08
CA LEU A 276 -3.39 -6.19 -5.76
C LEU A 276 -4.92 -6.27 -5.65
N THR A 277 -5.61 -5.19 -6.04
CA THR A 277 -7.08 -5.11 -6.02
C THR A 277 -7.71 -6.15 -6.95
N ALA A 278 -7.14 -6.37 -8.14
CA ALA A 278 -7.62 -7.38 -9.08
C ALA A 278 -7.42 -8.81 -8.54
N LEU A 279 -6.27 -9.09 -7.90
CA LEU A 279 -6.00 -10.39 -7.29
C LEU A 279 -6.93 -10.65 -6.10
N ASP A 280 -7.13 -9.66 -5.26
CA ASP A 280 -8.07 -9.69 -4.14
C ASP A 280 -9.50 -9.96 -4.63
N PHE A 281 -9.94 -9.26 -5.69
CA PHE A 281 -11.24 -9.46 -6.33
C PHE A 281 -11.43 -10.88 -6.87
N LEU A 282 -10.35 -11.49 -7.40
CA LEU A 282 -10.35 -12.85 -7.92
C LEU A 282 -10.23 -13.92 -6.81
N GLY A 283 -9.98 -13.53 -5.56
CA GLY A 283 -9.77 -14.45 -4.44
C GLY A 283 -8.36 -15.05 -4.33
N PHE A 284 -7.40 -14.55 -5.10
CA PHE A 284 -5.99 -14.97 -5.05
C PHE A 284 -5.08 -13.96 -4.35
N GLY A 285 -5.66 -12.89 -3.82
CA GLY A 285 -4.97 -11.85 -3.08
C GLY A 285 -4.87 -12.16 -1.59
N LEU A 286 -5.12 -11.14 -0.76
CA LEU A 286 -5.01 -11.23 0.70
C LEU A 286 -5.92 -12.31 1.29
N PRO A 287 -5.53 -12.93 2.42
CA PRO A 287 -6.31 -14.02 3.01
C PRO A 287 -7.66 -13.52 3.50
N ALA A 288 -8.66 -14.40 3.47
CA ALA A 288 -10.02 -14.10 3.90
C ALA A 288 -10.06 -13.46 5.30
N GLY A 289 -10.86 -12.39 5.43
CA GLY A 289 -10.93 -11.60 6.67
C GLY A 289 -9.84 -10.54 6.83
N SER A 290 -8.95 -10.39 5.85
CA SER A 290 -8.12 -9.20 5.71
C SER A 290 -8.97 -8.02 5.25
N PRO A 291 -8.62 -6.77 5.61
CA PRO A 291 -9.29 -5.60 5.08
C PRO A 291 -8.79 -5.35 3.66
N SER A 292 -9.41 -5.97 2.67
CA SER A 292 -9.08 -5.80 1.26
C SER A 292 -10.12 -4.92 0.54
N LEU A 293 -9.63 -3.96 -0.25
CA LEU A 293 -10.49 -3.17 -1.13
C LEU A 293 -11.02 -4.00 -2.31
N GLY A 294 -10.24 -4.95 -2.83
CA GLY A 294 -10.68 -5.82 -3.92
C GLY A 294 -11.74 -6.83 -3.49
N GLU A 295 -11.66 -7.35 -2.26
CA GLU A 295 -12.72 -8.17 -1.67
C GLU A 295 -14.04 -7.39 -1.56
N LEU A 296 -14.00 -6.12 -1.14
CA LEU A 296 -15.20 -5.26 -1.10
C LEU A 296 -15.80 -5.05 -2.49
N VAL A 297 -14.97 -4.94 -3.54
CA VAL A 297 -15.47 -4.89 -4.93
C VAL A 297 -16.16 -6.21 -5.31
N ALA A 298 -15.57 -7.36 -4.94
CA ALA A 298 -16.15 -8.67 -5.21
C ALA A 298 -17.49 -8.85 -4.51
N GLN A 299 -17.58 -8.40 -3.25
CA GLN A 299 -18.83 -8.41 -2.49
C GLN A 299 -19.88 -7.46 -3.08
N GLY A 300 -19.47 -6.28 -3.57
CA GLY A 300 -20.38 -5.37 -4.28
C GLY A 300 -20.94 -5.99 -5.56
N LYS A 301 -20.16 -6.81 -6.27
CA LYS A 301 -20.64 -7.59 -7.43
C LYS A 301 -21.61 -8.69 -7.01
N SER A 302 -21.33 -9.43 -5.92
CA SER A 302 -22.17 -10.55 -5.47
C SER A 302 -23.45 -10.10 -4.76
N ASN A 303 -23.46 -8.89 -4.18
CA ASN A 303 -24.58 -8.35 -3.42
C ASN A 303 -25.16 -7.09 -4.07
N LEU A 304 -25.83 -7.24 -5.22
CA LEU A 304 -26.43 -6.11 -5.94
C LEU A 304 -27.52 -5.37 -5.14
N GLN A 305 -28.14 -6.06 -4.17
CA GLN A 305 -29.08 -5.49 -3.22
C GLN A 305 -28.41 -4.57 -2.18
N ALA A 306 -27.08 -4.62 -2.05
CA ALA A 306 -26.27 -3.84 -1.12
C ALA A 306 -25.30 -2.90 -1.87
N PRO A 307 -25.83 -1.90 -2.61
CA PRO A 307 -25.01 -1.10 -3.52
C PRO A 307 -23.94 -0.25 -2.82
N TRP A 308 -24.09 0.04 -1.51
CA TRP A 308 -23.09 0.76 -0.71
C TRP A 308 -21.73 0.05 -0.68
N LEU A 309 -21.67 -1.28 -0.81
CA LEU A 309 -20.40 -2.03 -0.86
C LEU A 309 -19.60 -1.66 -2.11
N GLY A 310 -20.23 -1.79 -3.28
CA GLY A 310 -19.61 -1.44 -4.56
C GLY A 310 -19.28 0.05 -4.64
N MET A 311 -20.18 0.93 -4.21
CA MET A 311 -19.96 2.39 -4.22
C MET A 311 -18.81 2.81 -3.28
N SER A 312 -18.73 2.23 -2.08
CA SER A 312 -17.66 2.54 -1.12
C SER A 312 -16.30 2.10 -1.66
N ALA A 313 -16.21 0.87 -2.17
CA ALA A 313 -14.97 0.35 -2.76
C ALA A 313 -14.54 1.19 -3.97
N PHE A 314 -15.49 1.51 -4.86
CA PHE A 314 -15.24 2.37 -6.03
C PHE A 314 -14.74 3.75 -5.61
N ALA A 315 -15.42 4.43 -4.68
CA ALA A 315 -15.06 5.78 -4.27
C ALA A 315 -13.65 5.85 -3.68
N VAL A 316 -13.28 4.86 -2.85
CA VAL A 316 -11.97 4.77 -2.20
C VAL A 316 -10.87 4.47 -3.22
N LEU A 317 -11.09 3.49 -4.10
CA LEU A 317 -10.14 3.14 -5.16
C LEU A 317 -9.96 4.32 -6.13
N ALA A 318 -11.04 4.95 -6.57
CA ALA A 318 -11.00 6.10 -7.47
C ALA A 318 -10.24 7.28 -6.85
N LEU A 319 -10.52 7.61 -5.57
CA LEU A 319 -9.81 8.65 -4.84
C LEU A 319 -8.33 8.31 -4.71
N MET A 320 -8.00 7.11 -4.23
CA MET A 320 -6.62 6.66 -4.03
C MET A 320 -5.80 6.69 -5.33
N LEU A 321 -6.33 6.11 -6.40
CA LEU A 321 -5.64 6.07 -7.70
C LEU A 321 -5.50 7.47 -8.30
N SER A 322 -6.53 8.31 -8.19
CA SER A 322 -6.49 9.68 -8.70
C SER A 322 -5.45 10.53 -7.96
N LEU A 323 -5.37 10.41 -6.63
CA LEU A 323 -4.33 11.08 -5.84
C LEU A 323 -2.93 10.66 -6.29
N LEU A 324 -2.69 9.35 -6.45
CA LEU A 324 -1.39 8.83 -6.87
C LEU A 324 -1.02 9.21 -8.30
N VAL A 325 -1.99 9.23 -9.23
CA VAL A 325 -1.79 9.68 -10.60
C VAL A 325 -1.41 11.16 -10.64
N PHE A 326 -2.14 12.04 -9.93
CA PHE A 326 -1.82 13.47 -9.93
C PHE A 326 -0.48 13.80 -9.26
N ILE A 327 -0.14 13.09 -8.18
CA ILE A 327 1.21 13.16 -7.56
C ILE A 327 2.26 12.71 -8.57
N GLY A 328 1.98 11.60 -9.27
CA GLY A 328 2.85 11.01 -10.27
C GLY A 328 3.14 11.92 -11.46
N GLU A 329 2.09 12.51 -12.04
CA GLU A 329 2.19 13.49 -13.12
C GLU A 329 3.04 14.69 -12.70
N SER A 330 2.83 15.20 -11.49
CA SER A 330 3.58 16.35 -10.98
C SER A 330 5.03 16.00 -10.69
N ALA A 331 5.30 14.80 -10.20
CA ALA A 331 6.65 14.28 -10.05
C ALA A 331 7.34 14.17 -11.41
N ARG A 332 6.70 13.52 -12.39
CA ARG A 332 7.20 13.42 -13.77
C ARG A 332 7.50 14.80 -14.37
N ASP A 333 6.56 15.74 -14.29
CA ASP A 333 6.73 17.10 -14.80
C ASP A 333 7.93 17.81 -14.15
N ALA A 334 8.16 17.60 -12.86
CA ALA A 334 9.32 18.17 -12.16
C ALA A 334 10.66 17.59 -12.63
N PHE A 335 10.66 16.37 -13.17
CA PHE A 335 11.86 15.71 -13.68
C PHE A 335 12.05 15.89 -15.21
N ASP A 336 11.07 16.43 -15.94
CA ASP A 336 11.16 16.68 -17.38
C ASP A 336 12.16 17.82 -17.68
N PRO A 337 13.28 17.56 -18.39
CA PRO A 337 14.28 18.58 -18.70
C PRO A 337 13.83 19.61 -19.76
N ARG A 338 12.68 19.41 -20.42
CA ARG A 338 12.17 20.31 -21.47
C ARG A 338 11.30 21.46 -20.93
N LYS A 339 10.96 21.46 -19.63
CA LYS A 339 10.21 22.53 -18.93
C LYS A 339 11.12 23.30 -17.96
#